data_AF-A0A179SRM9-F1
#
_entry.id   AF-A0A179SRM9-F1
#
_cell.length_a   1.000
_cell.length_b   1.000
_cell.length_c   1.000
_cell.angle_alpha   90.00
_cell.angle_beta   90.00
_cell.angle_gamma   90.00
#
_symmetry.space_group_name_H-M   'P 1'
#
loop_
_entity.id
_entity.type
_entity.pdbx_description
1 polymer ?
#
loop_
_entity_poly.entity_id
_entity_poly.type
_entity_poly.pdbx_seq_one_letter_code
_entity_poly.pdbx_strand_id
1 'polypeptide(L)' 'MEKVKYISMVTAIFTQITGIIFLFINIKVAFGLFYVYFFSLLVLLFVFIKTRMDEKKEDDKNDYRDY' A
#
# COMPACT_ATOMS: atom_id res chain seq x y z
N MET A 1 2.01 9.77 5.88
CA MET A 1 2.28 8.51 5.14
C MET A 1 1.87 7.28 5.93
N GLU A 2 2.13 7.21 7.24
CA GLU A 2 1.81 6.05 8.06
C GLU A 2 0.32 5.66 8.09
N LYS A 3 -0.60 6.61 8.32
CA LYS A 3 -2.04 6.30 8.32
C LYS A 3 -2.50 5.67 7.00
N VAL A 4 -2.00 6.19 5.86
CA VAL A 4 -2.31 5.65 4.53
C VAL A 4 -1.74 4.25 4.38
N LYS A 5 -0.50 4.01 4.81
CA LYS A 5 0.13 2.67 4.84
C LYS A 5 -0.74 1.66 5.59
N TYR A 6 -1.17 2.00 6.81
CA TYR A 6 -1.97 1.10 7.65
C TYR A 6 -3.36 0.84 7.06
N ILE A 7 -4.04 1.88 6.57
CA ILE A 7 -5.35 1.72 5.93
C ILE A 7 -5.21 0.81 4.70
N SER A 8 -4.23 1.08 3.82
CA SER A 8 -3.99 0.25 2.64
C SER A 8 -3.63 -1.20 2.99
N MET A 9 -2.87 -1.44 4.06
CA MET A 9 -2.57 -2.80 4.55
C MET A 9 -3.83 -3.53 5.00
N VAL A 10 -4.62 -2.89 5.86
CA VAL A 10 -5.85 -3.49 6.38
C VAL A 10 -6.83 -3.76 5.25
N THR A 11 -7.04 -2.80 4.35
CA THR A 11 -7.89 -2.97 3.16
C THR A 11 -7.40 -4.11 2.28
N ALA A 12 -6.09 -4.23 2.04
CA ALA A 12 -5.53 -5.32 1.25
C ALA A 12 -5.81 -6.69 1.91
N ILE A 13 -5.56 -6.84 3.21
CA ILE A 13 -5.81 -8.10 3.92
C ILE A 13 -7.30 -8.47 3.88
N PHE A 14 -8.19 -7.53 4.18
CA PHE A 14 -9.63 -7.77 4.19
C PHE A 14 -10.15 -8.15 2.80
N THR A 15 -9.76 -7.42 1.76
CA THR A 15 -10.22 -7.67 0.38
C THR A 15 -9.65 -8.97 -0.18
N GLN A 16 -8.44 -9.36 0.22
CA GLN A 16 -7.85 -10.65 -0.16
C GLN A 16 -8.62 -11.81 0.48
N ILE A 17 -8.82 -11.79 1.80
CA ILE A 17 -9.53 -12.87 2.52
C ILE A 17 -10.97 -12.97 2.01
N THR A 18 -11.66 -11.83 1.93
CA THR A 18 -13.04 -11.78 1.43
C THR A 18 -13.10 -12.23 -0.03
N GLY A 19 -12.14 -11.83 -0.87
CA GLY A 19 -12.05 -12.23 -2.27
C GLY A 19 -11.92 -13.74 -2.44
N ILE A 20 -11.08 -14.39 -1.63
CA ILE A 20 -10.93 -15.84 -1.63
C ILE A 20 -12.24 -16.54 -1.25
N ILE A 21 -12.94 -16.06 -0.22
CA ILE A 21 -14.25 -16.60 0.16
C ILE A 21 -15.26 -16.47 -0.99
N PHE A 22 -15.29 -15.29 -1.63
CA PHE A 22 -16.21 -15.03 -2.74
C PHE A 22 -15.89 -15.79 -4.02
N LEU A 23 -14.69 -16.35 -4.21
CA LEU A 23 -14.41 -17.23 -5.36
C LEU A 23 -15.37 -18.41 -5.43
N PHE A 24 -15.82 -18.92 -4.28
CA PHE A 24 -16.72 -20.06 -4.18
C PHE A 24 -18.21 -19.67 -4.21
N ILE A 25 -18.53 -18.39 -4.03
CA ILE A 25 -19.92 -17.90 -3.95
C ILE A 25 -20.30 -17.13 -5.22
N ASN A 26 -19.48 -16.14 -5.60
CA ASN A 26 -19.73 -15.29 -6.75
C ASN A 26 -18.41 -14.76 -7.33
N ILE A 27 -17.99 -15.39 -8.42
CA ILE A 27 -16.72 -15.08 -9.09
C ILE A 27 -16.62 -13.63 -9.59
N LYS A 28 -17.73 -13.00 -9.99
CA LYS A 28 -17.73 -11.61 -10.46
C LYS A 28 -17.38 -10.64 -9.32
N VAL A 29 -17.94 -10.88 -8.13
CA VAL A 29 -17.62 -10.09 -6.93
C VAL A 29 -16.18 -10.35 -6.48
N ALA A 30 -15.73 -11.61 -6.55
CA ALA A 30 -14.35 -11.97 -6.22
C ALA A 30 -13.34 -11.20 -7.08
N PHE A 31 -13.55 -11.12 -8.40
CA PHE A 31 -12.70 -10.31 -9.28
C PHE A 31 -12.68 -8.84 -8.87
N GLY A 32 -13.84 -8.25 -8.55
CA GLY A 32 -13.92 -6.88 -8.04
C GLY A 32 -13.06 -6.67 -6.78
N LEU A 33 -13.14 -7.59 -5.82
CA LEU A 33 -12.34 -7.55 -4.59
C LEU A 33 -10.84 -7.71 -4.87
N PHE A 34 -10.45 -8.58 -5.79
CA PHE A 34 -9.05 -8.73 -6.19
C PHE A 34 -8.49 -7.51 -6.90
N TYR A 35 -9.29 -6.77 -7.67
CA TYR A 35 -8.86 -5.48 -8.22
C TYR A 35 -8.59 -4.47 -7.10
N VAL A 36 -9.49 -4.34 -6.12
CA VAL A 36 -9.28 -3.44 -4.97
C VAL A 36 -8.04 -3.84 -4.17
N TYR A 37 -7.84 -5.15 -3.96
CA TYR A 37 -6.62 -5.68 -3.35
C TYR A 37 -5.37 -5.24 -4.12
N PHE A 38 -5.36 -5.44 -5.44
CA PHE A 38 -4.24 -5.08 -6.30
C PHE A 38 -3.93 -3.56 -6.24
N PHE A 39 -4.94 -2.70 -6.33
CA PHE A 39 -4.75 -1.26 -6.18
C PHE A 39 -4.24 -0.87 -4.80
N SER A 40 -4.73 -1.53 -3.73
CA SER A 40 -4.25 -1.29 -2.38
C SER A 40 -2.76 -1.61 -2.23
N LEU A 41 -2.28 -2.66 -2.90
CA LEU A 41 -0.86 -2.99 -2.96
C LEU A 41 -0.04 -1.96 -3.74
N LEU A 42 -0.54 -1.45 -4.88
CA LEU A 42 0.13 -0.39 -5.63
C LEU A 42 0.29 0.90 -4.79
N VAL A 43 -0.75 1.28 -4.05
CA VAL A 43 -0.69 2.42 -3.13
C VAL A 43 0.34 2.18 -2.04
N LEU A 44 0.38 0.98 -1.47
CA LEU A 44 1.38 0.58 -0.47
C LEU A 44 2.81 0.71 -1.00
N LEU A 45 3.04 0.22 -2.23
CA LEU A 45 4.34 0.30 -2.88
C LEU A 45 4.76 1.75 -3.12
N PHE A 46 3.84 2.59 -3.60
CA PHE A 46 4.10 4.02 -3.76
C PHE A 46 4.39 4.72 -2.43
N VAL A 47 3.63 4.38 -1.38
CA VAL A 47 3.84 4.92 -0.03
C VAL A 47 5.23 4.57 0.48
N PHE A 48 5.68 3.33 0.31
CA PHE A 48 7.02 2.91 0.70
C PHE A 48 8.10 3.65 -0.09
N ILE A 49 7.99 3.72 -1.42
CA ILE A 49 8.95 4.44 -2.26
C ILE A 49 9.06 5.90 -1.82
N LYS A 50 7.92 6.56 -1.63
CA LYS A 50 7.89 7.96 -1.23
C LYS A 50 8.49 8.17 0.16
N THR A 51 8.16 7.34 1.15
CA THR A 51 8.80 7.40 2.47
C THR A 51 10.32 7.31 2.36
N ARG A 52 10.84 6.41 1.52
CA ARG A 52 12.30 6.28 1.31
C ARG A 52 12.93 7.47 0.58
N MET A 53 12.20 8.09 -0.33
CA MET A 53 12.66 9.32 -0.99
C MET A 53 12.65 10.51 -0.05
N ASP A 54 11.65 10.61 0.82
CA ASP A 54 11.54 11.69 1.81
C ASP A 54 12.66 11.55 2.86
N GLU A 55 12.97 10.34 3.33
CA GLU A 55 14.14 10.05 4.19
C GLU A 55 15.44 10.56 3.57
N LYS A 56 15.73 10.22 2.31
CA LYS A 56 16.95 10.67 1.62
C LYS A 56 17.02 12.18 1.45
N LYS A 57 15.89 12.83 1.20
CA LYS A 57 15.83 14.29 1.06
C LYS A 57 16.09 15.00 2.38
N GLU A 58 15.66 14.42 3.51
CA GLU A 58 15.98 14.96 4.83
C GLU A 58 17.47 14.82 5.14
N ASP A 59 18.09 13.67 4.82
CA ASP A 59 19.53 13.48 4.98
C ASP A 59 20.35 14.46 4.11
N ASP A 60 19.99 14.65 2.83
CA ASP A 60 20.68 15.59 1.93
C ASP A 60 20.52 17.05 2.39
N LYS A 61 19.38 17.42 3.00
CA LYS A 61 19.14 18.79 3.51
C LYS A 61 19.87 19.10 4.80
N ASN A 62 20.09 18.10 5.65
CA ASN A 62 20.78 18.23 6.93
C ASN A 62 22.25 17.79 6.83
N ASP A 63 22.83 17.79 5.64
CA ASP A 63 24.25 17.52 5.46
C ASP A 63 25.09 18.70 5.97
N TYR A 64 25.43 18.68 7.26
CA TYR A 64 26.30 19.66 7.92
C TYR A 64 27.79 19.47 7.59
N ARG A 65 28.13 18.68 6.56
CA ARG A 65 29.52 18.39 6.15
C ARG A 65 30.24 19.58 5.48
N ASP A 66 29.55 20.70 5.27
CA ASP A 66 30.10 21.92 4.67
C ASP A 66 30.55 22.98 5.70
N TYR A 67 30.82 22.58 6.96
CA TYR A 67 31.46 23.40 7.99
C TYR A 67 32.81 22.83 8.44
#